data_AF-A0A2M6GF18-F1
#
_entry.id   AF-A0A2M6GF18-F1
#
_cell.length_a   1.000
_cell.length_b   1.000
_cell.length_c   1.000
_cell.angle_alpha   90.00
_cell.angle_beta   90.00
_cell.angle_gamma   90.00
#
_symmetry.space_group_name_H-M   'P 1'
#
loop_
_entity.id
_entity.type
_entity.pdbx_description
1 polymer ?
#
loop_
_entity_poly.entity_id
_entity_poly.type
_entity_poly.pdbx_seq_one_letter_code
_entity_poly.pdbx_strand_id
1 'polypeptide(L)'
;EKDTILDDFIQSLRIVEKGYKVVYEPKAYASETPSASMAEEMKRKIRICAGGWQSMARLKSLLNPLRQPVVTFLYVSHRVLRWSLTPVLLALLLPLSLVLAWLSGGFYTLFFAGQVLFYLCAWLGWKADAKGKKIKAFLVPLYFTMMNVAVFAGFMRFIRDAQPAAWEKADRAVLSSNPS
;
A
#
# COMPACT_ATOMS: atom_id res chain seq x y z
N GLU A 1 -5.37 16.17 -13.55
CA GLU A 1 -4.72 16.86 -12.40
C GLU A 1 -3.26 16.42 -12.42
N LYS A 2 -2.28 17.32 -12.51
CA LYS A 2 -0.87 16.95 -12.83
C LYS A 2 -0.12 16.18 -11.73
N ASP A 3 -0.66 16.17 -10.51
CA ASP A 3 0.07 15.71 -9.31
C ASP A 3 -0.43 14.36 -8.76
N THR A 4 -1.03 13.54 -9.61
CA THR A 4 -1.69 12.30 -9.19
C THR A 4 -0.76 11.09 -9.39
N ILE A 5 -0.45 10.37 -8.32
CA ILE A 5 0.35 9.13 -8.40
C ILE A 5 -0.42 8.00 -9.10
N LEU A 6 -1.75 7.96 -8.93
CA LEU A 6 -2.66 6.98 -9.54
C LEU A 6 -3.58 7.68 -10.55
N ASP A 7 -3.00 8.32 -11.57
CA ASP A 7 -3.76 9.13 -12.53
C ASP A 7 -4.80 8.29 -13.28
N ASP A 8 -4.43 7.07 -13.70
CA ASP A 8 -5.34 6.13 -14.37
C ASP A 8 -6.60 5.84 -13.54
N PHE A 9 -6.43 5.70 -12.22
CA PHE A 9 -7.53 5.42 -11.31
C PHE A 9 -8.44 6.64 -11.13
N ILE A 10 -7.84 7.83 -10.96
CA ILE A 10 -8.61 9.07 -10.84
C ILE A 10 -9.37 9.35 -12.13
N GLN A 11 -8.72 9.21 -13.29
CA GLN A 11 -9.33 9.42 -14.59
C GLN A 11 -10.52 8.48 -14.81
N SER A 12 -10.35 7.18 -14.50
CA SER A 12 -11.43 6.19 -14.57
C SER A 12 -12.62 6.58 -13.68
N LEU A 13 -12.37 6.99 -12.43
CA LEU A 13 -13.44 7.39 -11.51
C LEU A 13 -14.11 8.71 -11.89
N ARG A 14 -13.38 9.66 -12.49
CA ARG A 14 -13.95 10.91 -13.03
C ARG A 14 -14.87 10.65 -14.22
N ILE A 15 -14.55 9.65 -15.04
CA ILE A 15 -15.41 9.20 -16.15
C ILE A 15 -16.70 8.58 -15.59
N VAL A 16 -16.60 7.77 -14.52
CA VAL A 16 -17.77 7.25 -13.79
C VAL A 16 -18.59 8.36 -13.12
N GLU A 17 -17.94 9.37 -12.55
CA GLU A 17 -18.58 10.55 -11.96
C GLU A 17 -19.43 11.31 -13.00
N LYS A 18 -19.02 11.29 -14.28
CA LYS A 18 -19.76 11.86 -15.41
C LYS A 18 -20.86 10.94 -15.98
N GLY A 19 -21.09 9.78 -15.39
CA GLY A 19 -22.17 8.84 -15.78
C GLY A 19 -21.77 7.79 -16.81
N TYR A 20 -20.51 7.72 -17.21
CA TYR A 20 -20.03 6.70 -18.16
C TYR A 20 -19.68 5.39 -17.44
N LYS A 21 -19.77 4.26 -18.14
CA LYS A 21 -19.40 2.94 -17.62
C LYS A 21 -17.99 2.56 -18.05
N VAL A 22 -17.18 2.07 -17.12
CA VAL A 22 -15.89 1.46 -17.41
C VAL A 22 -16.11 -0.02 -17.69
N VAL A 23 -15.77 -0.47 -18.91
CA VAL A 23 -15.88 -1.87 -19.32
C VAL A 23 -14.49 -2.50 -19.30
N TYR A 24 -14.38 -3.67 -18.69
CA TYR A 24 -13.15 -4.44 -18.63
C TYR A 24 -12.90 -5.14 -19.97
N GLU A 25 -11.71 -4.95 -20.57
CA GLU A 25 -11.29 -5.62 -21.79
C GLU A 25 -10.36 -6.80 -21.43
N PRO A 26 -10.82 -8.06 -21.56
CA PRO A 26 -10.05 -9.24 -21.12
C PRO A 26 -8.78 -9.52 -21.92
N LYS A 27 -8.63 -8.90 -23.11
CA LYS A 27 -7.49 -9.14 -24.01
C LYS A 27 -6.29 -8.23 -23.77
N ALA A 28 -6.40 -7.25 -22.86
CA ALA A 28 -5.29 -6.37 -22.52
C ALA A 28 -4.34 -7.06 -21.53
N TYR A 29 -3.16 -7.47 -21.99
CA TYR A 29 -2.10 -8.04 -21.14
C TYR A 29 -0.90 -7.09 -21.07
N ALA A 30 -0.43 -6.81 -19.86
CA ALA A 30 0.83 -6.14 -19.61
C ALA A 30 1.71 -7.05 -18.73
N SER A 31 2.94 -7.31 -19.16
CA SER A 31 3.92 -8.07 -18.37
C SER A 31 4.96 -7.11 -17.80
N GLU A 32 5.09 -7.09 -16.48
CA GLU A 32 6.18 -6.42 -15.78
C GLU A 32 7.10 -7.47 -15.15
N THR A 33 8.41 -7.25 -15.25
CA THR A 33 9.40 -8.03 -14.52
C THR A 33 9.34 -7.68 -13.03
N PRO A 34 9.32 -8.67 -12.11
CA PRO A 34 9.33 -8.38 -10.68
C PRO A 34 10.65 -7.69 -10.30
N SER A 35 10.56 -6.55 -9.60
CA SER A 35 11.73 -5.78 -9.15
C SER A 35 12.73 -6.66 -8.38
N ALA A 36 14.01 -6.41 -8.61
CA ALA A 36 15.11 -7.23 -8.11
C ALA A 36 15.33 -7.11 -6.58
N SER A 37 14.82 -6.06 -5.93
CA SER A 37 15.04 -5.81 -4.50
C SER A 37 13.75 -5.53 -3.70
N MET A 38 13.67 -6.09 -2.48
CA MET A 38 12.55 -5.85 -1.55
C MET A 38 12.45 -4.39 -1.12
N ALA A 39 13.58 -3.68 -1.03
CA ALA A 39 13.61 -2.26 -0.70
C ALA A 39 12.96 -1.40 -1.79
N GLU A 40 13.21 -1.68 -3.06
CA GLU A 40 12.51 -1.03 -4.17
C GLU A 40 11.04 -1.42 -4.19
N GLU A 41 10.72 -2.69 -3.93
CA GLU A 41 9.33 -3.13 -3.83
C GLU A 41 8.59 -2.38 -2.71
N MET A 42 9.25 -2.13 -1.57
CA MET A 42 8.69 -1.36 -0.46
C MET A 42 8.50 0.10 -0.83
N LYS A 43 9.50 0.75 -1.45
CA LYS A 43 9.35 2.13 -1.95
C LYS A 43 8.17 2.24 -2.93
N ARG A 44 8.04 1.28 -3.86
CA ARG A 44 6.92 1.22 -4.81
C ARG A 44 5.58 1.07 -4.08
N LYS A 45 5.46 0.14 -3.13
CA LYS A 45 4.23 -0.04 -2.34
C LYS A 45 3.88 1.20 -1.53
N ILE A 46 4.84 1.83 -0.86
CA ILE A 46 4.64 3.09 -0.11
C ILE A 46 4.08 4.18 -1.04
N ARG A 47 4.64 4.31 -2.26
CA ARG A 47 4.17 5.29 -3.25
C ARG A 47 2.74 5.00 -3.69
N ILE A 48 2.41 3.73 -3.99
CA ILE A 48 1.05 3.30 -4.35
C ILE A 48 0.08 3.59 -3.20
N CYS A 49 0.46 3.29 -1.95
CA CYS A 49 -0.36 3.58 -0.77
C CYS A 49 -0.59 5.08 -0.61
N ALA A 50 0.46 5.89 -0.73
CA ALA A 50 0.35 7.35 -0.67
C ALA A 50 -0.57 7.91 -1.78
N GLY A 51 -0.45 7.41 -3.01
CA GLY A 51 -1.37 7.72 -4.11
C GLY A 51 -2.80 7.29 -3.81
N GLY A 52 -3.01 6.16 -3.14
CA GLY A 52 -4.31 5.71 -2.65
C GLY A 52 -4.93 6.71 -1.70
N TRP A 53 -4.19 7.15 -0.68
CA TRP A 53 -4.63 8.19 0.27
C TRP A 53 -4.93 9.52 -0.42
N GLN A 54 -4.07 9.94 -1.35
CA GLN A 54 -4.28 11.13 -2.17
C GLN A 54 -5.57 11.04 -3.00
N SER A 55 -5.81 9.88 -3.64
CA SER A 55 -7.02 9.64 -4.43
C SER A 55 -8.27 9.72 -3.55
N MET A 56 -8.26 9.12 -2.36
CA MET A 56 -9.38 9.20 -1.39
C MET A 56 -9.65 10.64 -0.96
N ALA A 57 -8.61 11.46 -0.78
CA ALA A 57 -8.76 12.86 -0.41
C ALA A 57 -9.27 13.75 -1.56
N ARG A 58 -8.96 13.42 -2.83
CA ARG A 58 -9.41 14.18 -4.01
C ARG A 58 -10.78 13.75 -4.52
N LEU A 59 -11.09 12.46 -4.41
CA LEU A 59 -12.38 11.87 -4.80
C LEU A 59 -13.42 11.97 -3.67
N LYS A 60 -13.29 12.94 -2.74
CA LYS A 60 -14.28 13.20 -1.68
C LYS A 60 -15.68 13.47 -2.25
N SER A 61 -15.80 13.99 -3.48
CA SER A 61 -17.09 14.17 -4.15
C SER A 61 -17.83 12.85 -4.40
N LEU A 62 -17.10 11.76 -4.65
CA LEU A 62 -17.62 10.40 -4.82
C LEU A 62 -17.85 9.67 -3.48
N LEU A 63 -17.39 10.24 -2.37
CA LEU A 63 -17.75 9.79 -1.02
C LEU A 63 -19.13 10.31 -0.57
N ASN A 64 -19.80 11.13 -1.40
CA ASN A 64 -21.11 11.66 -1.06
C ASN A 64 -22.22 10.65 -1.43
N PRO A 65 -22.86 10.00 -0.45
CA PRO A 65 -23.90 9.00 -0.70
C PRO A 65 -25.13 9.59 -1.38
N LEU A 66 -25.33 10.91 -1.32
CA LEU A 66 -26.47 11.60 -1.93
C LEU A 66 -26.38 11.68 -3.46
N ARG A 67 -25.18 11.53 -4.05
CA ARG A 67 -25.02 11.53 -5.52
C ARG A 67 -25.02 10.14 -6.11
N GLN A 68 -24.26 9.22 -5.51
CA GLN A 68 -24.11 7.84 -6.01
C GLN A 68 -23.95 6.85 -4.84
N PRO A 69 -25.06 6.41 -4.20
CA PRO A 69 -25.00 5.61 -2.97
C PRO A 69 -24.30 4.26 -3.15
N VAL A 70 -24.52 3.58 -4.28
CA VAL A 70 -23.92 2.26 -4.56
C VAL A 70 -22.40 2.36 -4.80
N VAL A 71 -21.97 3.36 -5.57
CA VAL A 71 -20.54 3.60 -5.86
C VAL A 71 -19.82 4.04 -4.59
N THR A 72 -20.45 4.91 -3.80
CA THR A 72 -19.93 5.34 -2.50
C THR A 72 -19.75 4.15 -1.56
N PHE A 73 -20.75 3.27 -1.43
CA PHE A 73 -20.68 2.11 -0.56
C PHE A 73 -19.58 1.11 -0.98
N LEU A 74 -19.47 0.81 -2.28
CA LEU A 74 -18.44 -0.08 -2.80
C LEU A 74 -17.03 0.50 -2.57
N TYR A 75 -16.86 1.78 -2.85
CA TYR A 75 -15.60 2.48 -2.66
C TYR A 75 -15.19 2.53 -1.20
N VAL A 76 -16.10 2.93 -0.31
CA VAL A 76 -15.84 3.03 1.13
C VAL A 76 -15.53 1.67 1.73
N SER A 77 -16.37 0.66 1.50
CA SER A 77 -16.19 -0.66 2.11
C SER A 77 -14.94 -1.38 1.60
N HIS A 78 -14.72 -1.41 0.28
CA HIS A 78 -13.66 -2.22 -0.31
C HIS A 78 -12.30 -1.51 -0.36
N ARG A 79 -12.30 -0.18 -0.48
CA ARG A 79 -11.07 0.62 -0.59
C ARG A 79 -10.75 1.27 0.74
N VAL A 80 -11.65 2.09 1.27
CA VAL A 80 -11.36 2.93 2.44
C VAL A 80 -11.25 2.09 3.71
N LEU A 81 -12.27 1.29 4.06
CA LEU A 81 -12.24 0.47 5.26
C LEU A 81 -11.11 -0.56 5.19
N ARG A 82 -10.98 -1.30 4.09
CA ARG A 82 -9.93 -2.32 3.98
C ARG A 82 -8.51 -1.74 4.13
N TRP A 83 -8.25 -0.56 3.57
CA TRP A 83 -6.91 0.04 3.65
C TRP A 83 -6.67 0.79 4.96
N SER A 84 -7.71 1.32 5.61
CA SER A 84 -7.57 2.09 6.85
C SER A 84 -7.70 1.19 8.08
N LEU A 85 -8.75 0.38 8.12
CA LEU A 85 -9.17 -0.39 9.28
C LEU A 85 -8.28 -1.60 9.51
N THR A 86 -7.92 -2.34 8.47
CA THR A 86 -7.08 -3.55 8.61
C THR A 86 -5.72 -3.27 9.26
N PRO A 87 -4.91 -2.29 8.80
CA PRO A 87 -3.63 -2.01 9.44
C PRO A 87 -3.80 -1.39 10.84
N VAL A 88 -4.83 -0.57 11.07
CA VAL A 88 -5.11 0.02 12.40
C VAL A 88 -5.53 -1.04 13.40
N LEU A 89 -6.43 -1.96 13.03
CA LEU A 89 -6.84 -3.08 13.89
C LEU A 89 -5.66 -3.99 14.18
N LEU A 90 -4.80 -4.28 13.19
CA LEU A 90 -3.59 -5.07 13.42
C LEU A 90 -2.61 -4.37 14.38
N ALA A 91 -2.43 -3.06 14.25
CA ALA A 91 -1.61 -2.27 15.15
C ALA A 91 -2.19 -2.23 16.58
N LEU A 92 -3.52 -2.15 16.72
CA LEU A 92 -4.22 -2.17 18.00
C LEU A 92 -4.26 -3.57 18.64
N LEU A 93 -4.20 -4.62 17.83
CA LEU A 93 -4.20 -6.00 18.30
C LEU A 93 -3.00 -6.30 19.20
N LEU A 94 -1.86 -5.67 18.96
CA LEU A 94 -0.60 -5.87 19.70
C LEU A 94 -0.63 -5.33 21.15
N PRO A 95 -1.04 -4.08 21.42
CA PRO A 95 -1.22 -3.61 22.80
C PRO A 95 -2.41 -4.31 23.47
N LEU A 96 -3.47 -4.64 22.74
CA LEU A 96 -4.61 -5.35 23.31
C LEU A 96 -4.23 -6.78 23.75
N SER A 97 -3.46 -7.49 22.94
CA SER A 97 -2.95 -8.83 23.29
C SER A 97 -1.96 -8.77 24.45
N LEU A 98 -1.15 -7.70 24.56
CA LEU A 98 -0.28 -7.47 25.72
C LEU A 98 -1.08 -7.26 27.02
N VAL A 99 -2.10 -6.39 26.99
CA VAL A 99 -2.95 -6.12 28.16
C VAL A 99 -3.69 -7.38 28.59
N LEU A 100 -4.26 -8.13 27.64
CA LEU A 100 -4.92 -9.40 27.91
C LEU A 100 -3.95 -10.44 28.49
N ALA A 101 -2.73 -10.56 27.92
CA ALA A 101 -1.71 -11.46 28.44
C ALA A 101 -1.29 -11.12 29.88
N TRP A 102 -1.33 -9.83 30.26
CA TRP A 102 -1.00 -9.37 31.61
C TRP A 102 -2.14 -9.60 32.61
N LEU A 103 -3.40 -9.44 32.19
CA LEU A 103 -4.57 -9.56 33.06
C LEU A 103 -5.02 -11.01 33.32
N SER A 104 -5.10 -11.83 32.28
CA SER A 104 -5.68 -13.17 32.37
C SER A 104 -4.66 -14.30 32.23
N GLY A 105 -3.49 -14.03 31.65
CA GLY A 105 -2.43 -15.02 31.44
C GLY A 105 -2.86 -16.22 30.58
N GLY A 106 -1.96 -17.21 30.45
CA GLY A 106 -2.26 -18.48 29.77
C GLY A 106 -2.34 -18.36 28.24
N PHE A 107 -3.51 -18.68 27.65
CA PHE A 107 -3.71 -18.72 26.20
C PHE A 107 -3.41 -17.37 25.51
N TYR A 108 -3.74 -16.26 26.17
CA TYR A 108 -3.46 -14.92 25.65
C TYR A 108 -1.96 -14.61 25.59
N THR A 109 -1.17 -15.13 26.55
CA THR A 109 0.29 -15.01 26.55
C THR A 109 0.90 -15.78 25.39
N LEU A 110 0.38 -16.97 25.07
CA LEU A 110 0.83 -17.75 23.90
C LEU A 110 0.51 -17.01 22.60
N PHE A 111 -0.66 -16.39 22.49
CA PHE A 111 -1.04 -15.62 21.31
C PHE A 111 -0.17 -14.37 21.13
N PHE A 112 0.11 -13.65 22.22
CA PHE A 112 1.04 -12.52 22.23
C PHE A 112 2.46 -12.97 21.84
N ALA A 113 2.97 -14.07 22.42
CA ALA A 113 4.27 -14.63 22.08
C ALA A 113 4.35 -15.02 20.59
N GLY A 114 3.28 -15.61 20.04
CA GLY A 114 3.16 -15.94 18.62
C GLY A 114 3.20 -14.70 17.72
N GLN A 115 2.53 -13.60 18.11
CA GLN A 115 2.61 -12.32 17.41
C GLN A 115 4.02 -11.74 17.44
N VAL A 116 4.66 -11.72 18.60
CA VAL A 116 6.05 -11.24 18.73
C VAL A 116 6.99 -12.08 17.86
N LEU A 117 6.86 -13.40 17.89
CA LEU A 117 7.64 -14.29 17.05
C LEU A 117 7.40 -14.04 15.55
N PHE A 118 6.15 -13.81 15.15
CA PHE A 118 5.80 -13.49 13.76
C PHE A 118 6.50 -12.20 13.29
N TYR A 119 6.48 -11.14 14.10
CA TYR A 119 7.17 -9.89 13.76
C TYR A 119 8.69 -10.02 13.81
N LEU A 120 9.24 -10.83 14.72
CA LEU A 120 10.67 -11.16 14.73
C LEU A 120 11.07 -11.92 13.46
N CYS A 121 10.28 -12.91 13.03
CA CYS A 121 10.47 -13.63 11.77
C CYS A 121 10.44 -12.68 10.57
N ALA A 122 9.52 -11.72 10.54
CA ALA A 122 9.46 -10.69 9.50
C ALA A 122 10.74 -9.83 9.49
N TRP A 123 11.22 -9.39 10.66
CA TRP A 123 12.45 -8.59 10.77
C TRP A 123 13.71 -9.37 10.38
N LEU A 124 13.82 -10.64 10.78
CA LEU A 124 14.90 -11.53 10.37
C LEU A 124 14.85 -11.80 8.86
N GLY A 125 13.65 -11.99 8.30
CA GLY A 125 13.43 -12.11 6.86
C GLY A 125 13.90 -10.88 6.09
N TRP A 126 13.62 -9.67 6.61
CA TRP A 126 14.10 -8.41 6.04
C TRP A 126 15.63 -8.33 6.02
N LYS A 127 16.27 -8.66 7.14
CA LYS A 127 17.74 -8.69 7.24
C LYS A 127 18.38 -9.75 6.34
N ALA A 128 17.73 -10.90 6.18
CA ALA A 128 18.20 -11.97 5.30
C ALA A 128 18.11 -11.57 3.83
N ASP A 129 17.01 -10.93 3.42
CA ASP A 129 16.83 -10.41 2.05
C ASP A 129 17.83 -9.28 1.74
N ALA A 130 18.10 -8.39 2.70
CA ALA A 130 19.14 -7.38 2.58
C ALA A 130 20.56 -7.96 2.39
N LYS A 131 20.77 -9.22 2.80
CA LYS A 131 22.02 -9.99 2.58
C LYS A 131 21.93 -10.92 1.36
N GLY A 132 20.89 -10.81 0.53
CA GLY A 132 20.68 -11.63 -0.67
C GLY A 132 20.16 -13.05 -0.41
N LYS A 133 19.77 -13.39 0.83
CA LYS A 133 19.26 -14.73 1.20
C LYS A 133 17.74 -14.70 1.36
N LYS A 134 17.02 -15.25 0.38
CA LYS A 134 15.55 -15.38 0.42
C LYS A 134 15.15 -16.69 1.09
N ILE A 135 14.70 -16.62 2.35
CA ILE A 135 14.20 -17.79 3.09
C ILE A 135 12.68 -17.85 2.95
N LYS A 136 12.16 -18.87 2.25
CA LYS A 136 10.72 -19.02 1.94
C LYS A 136 9.82 -18.95 3.17
N ALA A 137 10.23 -19.54 4.29
CA ALA A 137 9.48 -19.55 5.55
C ALA A 137 9.25 -18.14 6.13
N PHE A 138 10.20 -17.21 5.91
CA PHE A 138 10.08 -15.83 6.40
C PHE A 138 9.44 -14.88 5.39
N LEU A 139 9.18 -15.31 4.15
CA LEU A 139 8.53 -14.48 3.15
C LEU A 139 7.11 -14.09 3.56
N VAL A 140 6.31 -15.02 4.08
CA VAL A 140 4.91 -14.73 4.44
C VAL A 140 4.83 -13.67 5.55
N PRO A 141 5.55 -13.80 6.69
CA PRO A 141 5.56 -12.77 7.71
C PRO A 141 6.15 -11.44 7.23
N LEU A 142 7.21 -11.50 6.42
CA LEU A 142 7.86 -10.33 5.83
C LEU A 142 6.90 -9.53 4.95
N TYR A 143 6.26 -10.19 3.97
CA TYR A 143 5.35 -9.54 3.03
C TYR A 143 4.11 -8.98 3.72
N PHE A 144 3.55 -9.71 4.69
CA PHE A 144 2.41 -9.24 5.46
C PHE A 144 2.75 -7.98 6.26
N THR A 145 3.86 -8.00 7.00
CA THR A 145 4.30 -6.86 7.81
C THR A 145 4.66 -5.66 6.94
N MET A 146 5.38 -5.91 5.84
CA MET A 146 5.76 -4.87 4.87
C MET A 146 4.55 -4.17 4.26
N MET A 147 3.48 -4.90 3.92
CA MET A 147 2.26 -4.29 3.38
C MET A 147 1.63 -3.34 4.40
N ASN A 148 1.53 -3.76 5.67
CA ASN A 148 0.96 -2.93 6.74
C ASN A 148 1.81 -1.69 7.00
N VAL A 149 3.14 -1.84 7.09
CA VAL A 149 4.08 -0.72 7.24
C VAL A 149 3.99 0.24 6.06
N ALA A 150 3.87 -0.28 4.83
CA ALA A 150 3.75 0.56 3.64
C ALA A 150 2.51 1.44 3.65
N VAL A 151 1.39 0.95 4.21
CA VAL A 151 0.16 1.74 4.35
C VAL A 151 0.36 2.89 5.35
N PHE A 152 0.94 2.63 6.52
CA PHE A 152 1.23 3.67 7.51
C PHE A 152 2.25 4.70 7.00
N ALA A 153 3.34 4.23 6.39
CA ALA A 153 4.35 5.10 5.80
C ALA A 153 3.78 5.92 4.64
N GLY A 154 2.92 5.33 3.80
CA GLY A 154 2.20 6.03 2.74
C GLY A 154 1.26 7.10 3.28
N PHE A 155 0.55 6.82 4.39
CA PHE A 155 -0.31 7.79 5.07
C PHE A 155 0.49 8.95 5.70
N MET A 156 1.57 8.66 6.41
CA MET A 156 2.47 9.69 6.95
C MET A 156 3.06 10.57 5.85
N ARG A 157 3.43 9.97 4.71
CA ARG A 157 3.94 10.70 3.54
C ARG A 157 2.85 11.53 2.86
N PHE A 158 1.60 11.08 2.90
CA PHE A 158 0.44 11.87 2.45
C PHE A 158 0.20 13.08 3.36
N ILE A 159 0.22 12.91 4.69
CA ILE A 159 0.04 14.03 5.64
C ILE A 159 1.15 15.07 5.52
N ARG A 160 2.40 14.63 5.32
CA ARG A 160 3.57 15.51 5.23
C ARG A 160 3.66 16.30 3.92
N ASP A 161 2.67 16.19 3.04
CA ASP A 161 2.62 16.82 1.71
C ASP A 161 3.90 16.58 0.87
N ALA A 162 4.62 15.49 1.16
CA ALA A 162 5.88 15.12 0.54
C ALA A 162 5.66 14.42 -0.81
N GLN A 163 4.82 15.05 -1.65
CA GLN A 163 4.41 14.59 -2.96
C GLN A 163 4.92 15.58 -4.02
N PRO A 164 6.21 15.57 -4.38
CA PRO A 164 6.58 16.11 -5.67
C PRO A 164 5.89 15.26 -6.73
N ALA A 165 4.95 15.88 -7.42
CA ALA A 165 4.27 15.38 -8.61
C ALA A 165 5.21 15.02 -9.76
N ALA A 166 6.41 15.61 -9.74
CA ALA A 166 7.45 15.30 -10.70
C ALA A 166 8.01 13.92 -10.40
N TRP A 167 7.73 12.98 -11.30
CA TRP A 167 8.57 11.81 -11.50
C TRP A 167 10.02 12.29 -11.63
N GLU A 168 10.90 11.93 -10.68
CA GLU A 168 12.34 12.05 -10.90
C GLU A 168 12.65 11.22 -12.15
N LYS A 169 12.91 11.92 -13.26
CA LYS A 169 13.37 11.28 -14.49
C LYS A 169 14.64 10.52 -14.13
N ALA A 170 14.63 9.20 -14.29
CA ALA A 170 15.86 8.44 -14.29
C ALA A 170 16.78 9.08 -15.34
N ASP A 171 18.00 9.46 -14.91
CA ASP A 171 19.02 10.00 -15.79
C ASP A 171 19.21 9.03 -16.96
N ARG A 172 18.77 9.46 -18.15
CA ARG A 172 19.12 8.75 -19.37
C ARG A 172 20.54 9.15 -19.70
N ALA A 173 21.43 8.17 -19.77
CA ALA A 173 22.75 8.36 -20.35
C ALA A 173 22.58 9.01 -21.73
N VAL A 174 23.05 10.25 -21.87
CA VAL A 174 23.06 10.98 -23.13
C VAL A 174 24.05 10.24 -24.03
N LEU A 175 23.53 9.50 -25.00
CA LEU A 175 24.34 9.03 -26.13
C LEU A 175 24.74 10.27 -26.92
N SER A 176 25.99 10.70 -26.74
CA SER A 176 26.63 11.73 -27.53
C SER A 176 26.75 11.26 -28.98
N SER A 177 25.82 11.68 -29.84
CA SER A 177 26.02 11.61 -31.29
C SER A 177 27.02 12.69 -31.68
N ASN A 178 28.25 12.30 -31.93
CA ASN A 178 29.32 13.15 -32.45
C ASN A 178 29.17 13.25 -33.98
N PRO A 179 28.95 14.44 -34.58
CA PRO A 179 29.08 14.61 -36.02
C PRO A 179 30.46 15.21 -36.34
N SER A 180 31.31 14.43 -37.01
CA SER A 180 32.43 14.91 -37.80
C SER A 180 32.59 14.01 -39.02
#